data_AF-A0AAE0V157-F1
#
_entry.id   AF-A0AAE0V157-F1
#
_cell.length_a   1.000
_cell.length_b   1.000
_cell.length_c   1.000
_cell.angle_alpha   90.00
_cell.angle_beta   90.00
_cell.angle_gamma   90.00
#
_symmetry.space_group_name_H-M   'P 1'
#
loop_
_entity.id
_entity.type
_entity.pdbx_description
1 polymer ?
#
loop_
_entity_poly.entity_id
_entity_poly.type
_entity_poly.pdbx_seq_one_letter_code
_entity_poly.pdbx_strand_id
1 'polypeptide(L)' 'MHAKYAERGLSILAFPCNQFGNQEPGTNEQIKQYAKTFNVQFDIFSKIDVNGQKAHPLWKWLKEQPNGEGFLG' A
#
# COMPACT_ATOMS: atom_id res chain seq x y z
N MET A 1 -1.94 -5.97 14.65
CA MET A 1 -1.67 -7.11 13.75
C MET A 1 -0.17 -7.34 13.59
N HIS A 2 0.58 -6.43 12.95
CA HIS A 2 2.04 -6.57 12.73
C HIS A 2 2.80 -6.97 14.00
N ALA A 3 2.70 -6.16 15.07
CA ALA A 3 3.42 -6.40 16.34
C ALA A 3 3.16 -7.79 16.96
N LYS A 4 2.02 -8.42 16.67
CA LYS A 4 1.67 -9.74 17.23
C LYS A 4 2.33 -10.90 16.47
N TYR A 5 2.63 -10.72 15.19
CA TYR A 5 3.02 -11.82 14.28
C TYR A 5 4.34 -11.57 13.54
N ALA A 6 4.97 -10.41 13.69
CA ALA A 6 6.24 -10.07 13.04
C ALA A 6 7.34 -11.12 13.34
N GLU A 7 7.48 -11.54 14.60
CA GLU A 7 8.44 -12.58 15.01
C GLU A 7 8.13 -13.97 14.44
N ARG A 8 6.92 -14.17 13.89
CA ARG A 8 6.51 -15.41 13.22
C ARG A 8 6.68 -15.33 11.70
N GLY A 9 7.36 -14.30 11.21
CA GLY A 9 7.63 -14.10 9.79
C GLY A 9 6.58 -13.29 9.03
N LEU A 10 5.60 -12.68 9.71
CA LEU A 10 4.65 -11.79 9.03
C LEU A 10 5.28 -10.42 8.76
N SER A 11 5.35 -10.04 7.48
CA SER A 11 5.67 -8.67 7.07
C SER A 11 4.43 -7.97 6.50
N ILE A 12 4.24 -6.70 6.86
CA ILE A 12 3.22 -5.83 6.26
C ILE A 12 3.94 -4.79 5.41
N LEU A 13 3.49 -4.59 4.17
CA LEU A 13 4.02 -3.61 3.24
C LEU A 13 2.89 -2.68 2.81
N ALA A 14 3.04 -1.38 3.04
CA ALA A 14 2.02 -0.39 2.73
C ALA A 14 2.43 0.47 1.53
N PHE A 15 1.55 0.53 0.52
CA PHE A 15 1.74 1.28 -0.71
C PHE A 15 0.63 2.33 -0.83
N PRO A 16 0.91 3.61 -0.52
CA PRO A 16 -0.08 4.67 -0.65
C PRO A 16 -0.61 4.78 -2.08
N CYS A 17 -1.90 5.07 -2.25
CA CYS A 17 -2.53 5.21 -3.57
C CYS A 17 -3.67 6.24 -3.52
N ASN A 18 -3.75 7.10 -4.55
CA ASN A 18 -4.74 8.16 -4.62
C ASN A 18 -5.91 7.87 -5.59
N GLN A 19 -5.97 6.69 -6.20
CA GLN A 19 -6.95 6.38 -7.26
C GLN A 19 -8.36 6.10 -6.71
N PHE A 20 -8.54 6.05 -5.40
CA PHE A 20 -9.81 5.79 -4.73
C PHE A 20 -10.31 7.06 -4.06
N GLY A 21 -11.21 7.78 -4.74
CA GLY A 21 -11.83 8.99 -4.19
C GLY A 21 -10.87 10.13 -3.83
N ASN A 22 -9.64 10.12 -4.37
CA ASN A 22 -8.57 11.07 -4.04
C ASN A 22 -8.26 11.17 -2.52
N GLN A 23 -8.31 10.05 -1.81
CA GLN A 23 -8.11 10.00 -0.35
C GLN A 23 -6.66 10.15 0.11
N GLU A 24 -5.69 10.07 -0.80
CA GLU A 24 -4.25 10.20 -0.51
C GLU A 24 -3.58 11.28 -1.42
N PRO A 25 -4.04 12.55 -1.34
CA PRO A 25 -3.60 13.60 -2.26
C PRO A 25 -2.17 14.07 -1.99
N GLY A 26 -1.63 13.80 -0.79
CA GLY A 26 -0.33 14.29 -0.35
C GLY A 26 0.88 13.74 -1.13
N THR A 27 2.03 14.37 -0.92
CA THR A 27 3.33 13.89 -1.39
C THR A 27 3.85 12.74 -0.53
N ASN A 28 4.87 12.02 -1.00
CA ASN A 28 5.49 10.93 -0.23
C ASN A 28 5.98 11.39 1.15
N GLU A 29 6.54 12.59 1.24
CA GLU A 29 7.03 13.19 2.48
C GLU A 29 5.88 13.49 3.45
N GLN A 30 4.77 14.05 2.94
CA GLN A 30 3.58 14.34 3.74
C GLN A 30 2.95 13.05 4.26
N ILE A 31 2.82 12.03 3.41
CA ILE A 31 2.29 10.71 3.78
C ILE A 31 3.16 10.06 4.85
N LYS A 32 4.49 10.08 4.67
CA LYS A 32 5.44 9.54 5.65
C LYS A 32 5.33 10.27 6.99
N GLN A 33 5.16 11.58 6.98
CA GLN A 33 5.01 12.36 8.20
C GLN A 33 3.68 12.09 8.90
N TYR A 34 2.59 11.94 8.14
CA TYR A 34 1.28 11.58 8.67
C TYR A 34 1.31 10.18 9.30
N ALA A 35 1.90 9.20 8.62
CA ALA A 35 1.98 7.83 9.13
C ALA A 35 2.76 7.70 10.45
N LYS A 36 3.78 8.55 10.67
CA LYS A 36 4.50 8.60 11.95
C LYS A 36 3.58 8.95 13.13
N THR A 37 2.50 9.69 12.91
CA THR A 37 1.55 10.04 13.98
C THR A 37 0.79 8.81 14.52
N PHE A 38 0.73 7.73 13.74
CA PHE A 38 0.11 6.45 14.11
C PHE A 38 1.10 5.42 14.67
N ASN A 39 2.38 5.80 14.83
CA ASN A 39 3.45 4.93 15.33
C ASN A 39 3.52 3.55 14.63
N VAL A 40 3.26 3.54 13.32
CA VAL A 40 3.29 2.33 12.49
C VAL A 40 4.68 1.68 12.53
N GLN A 41 4.70 0.36 12.59
CA GLN A 41 5.92 -0.46 12.75
C GLN A 41 6.25 -1.27 11.50
N PHE A 42 5.65 -0.95 10.36
CA PHE A 42 5.79 -1.67 9.10
C PHE A 42 6.19 -0.72 7.97
N ASP A 43 6.71 -1.27 6.88
CA ASP A 43 7.28 -0.48 5.79
C ASP A 43 6.19 0.25 5.00
N ILE A 44 6.40 1.54 4.80
CA ILE A 44 5.59 2.39 3.91
C ILE A 44 6.46 2.82 2.74
N PHE A 45 6.02 2.47 1.54
CA PHE A 45 6.71 2.77 0.28
C PHE A 45 6.23 4.09 -0.32
N SER A 46 6.80 4.47 -1.47
CA SER A 46 6.30 5.60 -2.26
C SER A 46 4.89 5.37 -2.75
N LYS A 47 4.15 6.46 -2.97
CA LYS A 47 2.83 6.43 -3.61
C LYS A 47 2.92 5.81 -5.01
N ILE A 48 1.98 4.94 -5.34
CA ILE A 48 1.88 4.27 -6.63
C ILE A 48 0.45 4.28 -7.18
N ASP A 49 0.33 4.09 -8.49
CA ASP A 49 -0.92 3.69 -9.12
C ASP A 49 -1.06 2.16 -9.02
N VAL A 50 -2.28 1.70 -8.75
CA VAL A 50 -2.64 0.28 -8.64
C VAL A 50 -3.56 -0.18 -9.76
N ASN A 51 -4.24 0.76 -10.42
CA ASN A 51 -5.17 0.55 -11.51
C ASN A 51 -4.69 1.19 -12.82
N GLY A 52 -5.15 0.63 -13.94
CA GLY A 52 -4.92 1.17 -15.28
C GLY A 52 -3.51 0.91 -15.84
N GLN A 53 -3.21 1.53 -16.98
CA GLN A 53 -1.96 1.28 -17.72
C GLN A 53 -0.71 1.67 -16.92
N LYS A 54 -0.82 2.69 -16.06
CA LYS A 54 0.25 3.20 -15.20
C LYS A 54 0.40 2.43 -13.89
N ALA A 55 -0.42 1.41 -13.64
CA ALA A 55 -0.30 0.60 -12.44
C ALA A 55 1.12 0.03 -12.29
N HIS A 56 1.63 0.04 -11.06
CA HIS A 56 2.94 -0.48 -10.75
C HIS A 56 3.03 -1.96 -11.15
N PRO A 57 4.15 -2.44 -11.73
CA PRO A 57 4.28 -3.83 -12.19
C PRO A 57 3.94 -4.88 -11.12
N LEU A 58 4.35 -4.63 -9.87
CA LEU A 58 3.97 -5.48 -8.72
C LEU A 58 2.45 -5.63 -8.59
N TRP A 59 1.70 -4.53 -8.73
CA TRP A 59 0.24 -4.56 -8.58
C TRP A 59 -0.46 -5.23 -9.75
N LYS A 60 0.07 -5.06 -10.98
CA LYS A 60 -0.39 -5.81 -12.14
C LYS A 60 -0.26 -7.31 -11.89
N TRP A 61 0.92 -7.75 -11.46
CA TRP A 61 1.19 -9.15 -11.16
C TRP A 61 0.33 -9.69 -10.00
N LEU A 62 0.16 -8.91 -8.93
CA LEU A 62 -0.66 -9.32 -7.77
C LEU A 62 -2.11 -9.59 -8.17
N LYS A 63 -2.69 -8.77 -9.05
CA LYS A 63 -4.07 -8.94 -9.52
C LYS A 63 -4.28 -10.20 -10.36
N GLU A 64 -3.24 -10.63 -11.08
CA GLU A 64 -3.27 -11.86 -11.88
C GLU A 64 -3.21 -13.14 -11.01
N GLN A 65 -2.95 -13.03 -9.70
CA GLN A 65 -2.87 -14.19 -8.82
C GLN A 65 -4.27 -14.76 -8.50
N PRO A 66 -4.38 -16.05 -8.17
CA PRO A 66 -5.63 -16.61 -7.65
C PRO A 66 -6.01 -15.85 -6.37
N ASN A 67 -7.12 -15.09 -6.41
CA ASN A 67 -7.60 -14.14 -5.37
C ASN A 67 -6.97 -12.73 -5.38
N GLY A 68 -6.27 -12.36 -6.45
CA GLY A 68 -5.72 -11.02 -6.63
C GLY A 68 -6.73 -9.96 -7.08
N GLU A 69 -7.86 -10.39 -7.64
CA GLU A 69 -8.87 -9.49 -8.20
C GLU A 69 -9.87 -9.03 -7.13
N GLY A 70 -10.04 -7.71 -7.01
CA GLY A 70 -11.08 -7.08 -6.20
C GLY A 70 -12.01 -6.20 -7.03
N PHE A 71 -13.18 -5.86 -6.47
CA PHE A 71 -14.22 -5.07 -7.17
C PHE A 71 -13.74 -3.69 -7.65
N LEU A 72 -12.83 -3.04 -6.91
CA LEU A 72 -12.27 -1.73 -7.26
C LEU A 72 -10.81 -1.79 -7.71
N GLY A 73 -10.21 -2.96 -7.64
CA GLY A 73 -8.77 -3.14 -7.82
C GLY A 73 -8.38 -4.54 -7.45
#